data_AF-A0A6L9IQK5-F1
#
_entry.id   AF-A0A6L9IQK5-F1
#
_cell.length_a   1.000
_cell.length_b   1.000
_cell.length_c   1.000
_cell.angle_alpha   90.00
_cell.angle_beta   90.00
_cell.angle_gamma   90.00
#
_symmetry.space_group_name_H-M   'P 1'
#
loop_
_entity.id
_entity.type
_entity.pdbx_description
1 polymer ?
#
loop_
_entity_poly.entity_id
_entity_poly.type
_entity_poly.pdbx_seq_one_letter_code
_entity_poly.pdbx_strand_id
1 'polypeptide(L)'
;MTLPVLLILVVLFVGVAIIAERELARRRRAGETVSVRGISEDVGDSINRAARDVQDTVTRVVRPPSVTLVAPFKDWVDSDLKDEPQLRTWLLGLPEEAIRALVIQLDEFCQELSIELAWLVSGDLNVEPSTRAVVRDVVVTYCKMCLKAVQIQPDVSAFRVYQDILAGLERGERQPLAQQLLAKLRENNLAEPPPPNLVLATAPDRRRYAVETIREAATRDRTKFKAIWQEVLTQEAAAAQSNNANAATSTPSPTTTSTA
;
A
#
# COMPACT_ATOMS: atom_id res chain seq x y z
N MET A 1 11.36 13.09 -10.49
CA MET A 1 12.19 12.81 -9.30
C MET A 1 11.39 12.31 -8.08
N THR A 2 10.15 11.81 -8.22
CA THR A 2 9.29 11.41 -7.08
C THR A 2 9.25 9.90 -6.79
N LEU A 3 9.78 9.07 -7.67
CA LEU A 3 9.76 7.61 -7.55
C LEU A 3 10.60 7.03 -6.38
N PRO A 4 11.81 7.54 -6.05
CA PRO A 4 12.60 6.96 -4.95
C PRO A 4 11.99 7.25 -3.57
N VAL A 5 11.43 8.45 -3.38
CA VAL A 5 10.75 8.84 -2.13
C VAL A 5 9.50 7.99 -1.88
N LEU A 6 8.77 7.65 -2.94
CA LEU A 6 7.57 6.83 -2.85
C LEU A 6 7.89 5.38 -2.48
N LEU A 7 9.01 4.85 -2.98
CA LEU A 7 9.48 3.49 -2.65
C LEU A 7 9.95 3.40 -1.19
N ILE A 8 10.69 4.41 -0.69
CA ILE A 8 11.10 4.49 0.72
C ILE A 8 9.87 4.60 1.64
N LEU A 9 8.88 5.43 1.28
CA LEU A 9 7.64 5.55 2.05
C LEU A 9 6.87 4.23 2.08
N VAL A 10 6.83 3.47 0.98
CA VAL A 10 6.13 2.17 0.94
C VAL A 10 6.79 1.16 1.86
N VAL A 11 8.12 1.10 1.85
CA VAL A 11 8.89 0.20 2.72
C VAL A 11 8.67 0.54 4.20
N LEU A 12 8.57 1.83 4.54
CA LEU A 12 8.22 2.28 5.89
C LEU A 12 6.76 1.98 6.26
N PHE A 13 5.81 2.23 5.36
CA PHE A 13 4.38 1.99 5.62
C PHE A 13 4.04 0.51 5.78
N VAL A 14 4.68 -0.38 5.02
CA VAL A 14 4.50 -1.83 5.16
C VAL A 14 5.06 -2.31 6.51
N GLY A 15 6.22 -1.81 6.93
CA GLY A 15 6.78 -2.11 8.26
C GLY A 15 5.85 -1.67 9.40
N VAL A 16 5.31 -0.45 9.33
CA VAL A 16 4.39 0.08 10.36
C VAL A 16 3.06 -0.67 10.39
N ALA A 17 2.52 -1.06 9.22
CA ALA A 17 1.27 -1.83 9.16
C ALA A 17 1.41 -3.23 9.78
N ILE A 18 2.54 -3.91 9.54
CA ILE A 18 2.82 -5.22 10.13
C ILE A 18 2.97 -5.13 11.66
N ILE A 19 3.61 -4.08 12.16
CA ILE A 19 3.73 -3.83 13.61
C ILE A 19 2.36 -3.54 14.23
N ALA A 20 1.54 -2.69 13.59
CA ALA A 20 0.21 -2.35 14.07
C ALA A 20 -0.75 -3.56 14.08
N GLU A 21 -0.67 -4.41 13.06
CA GLU A 21 -1.48 -5.63 12.95
C GLU A 21 -1.05 -6.71 13.96
N ARG A 22 0.26 -6.84 14.23
CA ARG A 22 0.78 -7.71 15.30
C ARG A 22 0.32 -7.25 16.69
N GLU A 23 0.28 -5.94 16.94
CA GLU A 23 -0.21 -5.37 18.20
C GLU A 23 -1.73 -5.59 18.38
N LEU A 24 -2.51 -5.42 17.31
CA LEU A 24 -3.94 -5.71 17.30
C LEU A 24 -4.23 -7.21 17.49
N ALA A 25 -3.42 -8.09 16.91
CA ALA A 25 -3.53 -9.54 17.08
C ALA A 25 -3.15 -9.99 18.50
N ARG A 26 -2.13 -9.36 19.13
CA ARG A 26 -1.78 -9.58 20.54
C ARG A 26 -2.93 -9.19 21.46
N ARG A 27 -3.55 -8.03 21.23
CA ARG A 27 -4.70 -7.55 22.01
C ARG A 27 -5.94 -8.44 21.88
N ARG A 28 -6.19 -9.02 20.71
CA ARG A 28 -7.29 -9.98 20.51
C ARG A 28 -7.07 -11.33 21.19
N ARG A 29 -5.81 -11.80 21.27
CA ARG A 29 -5.47 -13.07 21.94
C ARG A 29 -5.43 -12.96 23.46
N ALA A 30 -5.17 -11.76 24.00
CA ALA A 30 -5.16 -11.53 25.43
C ALA A 30 -6.57 -11.59 26.07
N GLY A 31 -7.65 -11.65 25.28
CA GLY A 31 -9.03 -11.75 25.81
C GLY A 31 -9.39 -10.63 26.79
N GLU A 32 -8.66 -9.51 26.74
CA GLU A 32 -8.70 -8.49 27.76
C GLU A 32 -9.92 -7.60 27.52
N THR A 33 -11.03 -7.96 28.17
CA THR A 33 -12.12 -7.03 28.42
C THR A 33 -11.61 -6.02 29.44
N VAL A 34 -11.17 -4.87 28.94
CA VAL A 34 -10.61 -3.77 29.74
C VAL A 34 -11.62 -3.37 30.84
N SER A 35 -11.35 -3.79 32.08
CA SER A 35 -11.96 -3.22 33.27
C SER A 35 -11.11 -2.03 33.70
N VAL A 36 -11.65 -0.83 33.47
CA VAL A 36 -10.97 0.49 33.50
C VAL A 36 -10.57 0.96 34.91
N ARG A 37 -10.38 0.10 35.93
CA ARG A 37 -10.27 0.60 37.32
C ARG A 37 -9.20 0.07 38.26
N GLY A 38 -8.17 -0.65 37.83
CA GLY A 38 -7.17 -1.14 38.80
C GLY A 38 -5.77 -1.52 38.36
N ILE A 39 -5.27 -1.09 37.19
CA ILE A 39 -4.01 -1.61 36.60
C ILE A 39 -2.83 -0.62 36.72
N SER A 40 -2.93 0.44 37.54
CA SER A 40 -1.99 1.57 37.38
C SER A 40 -0.62 1.44 38.07
N GLU A 41 -0.40 0.54 39.03
CA GLU A 41 0.87 0.57 39.80
C GLU A 41 1.74 -0.70 39.74
N ASP A 42 1.18 -1.91 39.64
CA ASP A 42 1.99 -3.14 39.81
C ASP A 42 2.52 -3.73 38.49
N VAL A 43 1.96 -3.34 37.34
CA VAL A 43 2.36 -3.86 36.02
C VAL A 43 3.60 -3.15 35.47
N GLY A 44 3.85 -1.90 35.89
CA GLY A 44 5.00 -1.11 35.44
C GLY A 44 6.35 -1.69 35.90
N ASP A 45 6.42 -2.20 37.12
CA ASP A 45 7.68 -2.67 37.73
C ASP A 45 8.09 -4.08 37.29
N SER A 46 7.12 -4.89 36.88
CA SER A 46 7.37 -6.25 36.37
C SER A 46 7.80 -6.23 34.90
N ILE A 47 7.20 -5.36 34.07
CA ILE A 47 7.59 -5.16 32.67
C ILE A 47 9.00 -4.54 32.59
N ASN A 48 9.34 -3.60 33.47
CA ASN A 48 10.66 -2.96 33.47
C ASN A 48 11.81 -3.90 33.94
N ARG A 49 11.53 -4.94 34.74
CA ARG A 49 12.53 -5.93 35.15
C ARG A 49 12.76 -7.01 34.08
N ALA A 50 11.69 -7.53 33.50
CA ALA A 50 11.80 -8.52 32.42
C ALA A 50 12.43 -7.92 31.14
N ALA A 51 12.19 -6.63 30.87
CA ALA A 51 12.85 -5.92 29.77
C ALA A 51 14.36 -5.75 30.00
N ARG A 52 14.82 -5.50 31.24
CA ARG A 52 16.26 -5.35 31.53
C ARG A 52 17.05 -6.64 31.43
N ASP A 53 16.52 -7.76 31.90
CA ASP A 53 17.23 -9.06 31.82
C ASP A 53 17.38 -9.56 30.37
N VAL A 54 16.42 -9.25 29.50
CA VAL A 54 16.51 -9.55 28.07
C VAL A 54 17.44 -8.57 27.35
N GLN A 55 17.48 -7.29 27.76
CA GLN A 55 18.39 -6.28 27.19
C GLN A 55 19.87 -6.55 27.56
N ASP A 56 20.16 -7.04 28.77
CA ASP A 56 21.52 -7.35 29.23
C ASP A 56 22.09 -8.62 28.60
N THR A 57 21.24 -9.56 28.18
CA THR A 57 21.69 -10.79 27.51
C THR A 57 21.89 -10.59 26.00
N VAL A 58 21.18 -9.64 25.39
CA VAL A 58 21.23 -9.36 23.94
C VAL A 58 22.32 -8.33 23.55
N THR A 59 22.90 -7.60 24.51
CA THR A 59 23.88 -6.53 24.21
C THR A 59 25.35 -6.96 24.17
N ARG A 60 25.68 -8.25 24.35
CA ARG A 60 27.10 -8.69 24.41
C ARG A 60 27.68 -9.34 23.16
N VAL A 61 26.97 -9.31 22.04
CA VAL A 61 27.59 -9.51 20.72
C VAL A 61 27.51 -8.18 19.98
N VAL A 62 28.64 -7.47 19.91
CA VAL A 62 28.79 -6.28 19.08
C VAL A 62 28.65 -6.73 17.63
N ARG A 63 27.41 -6.71 17.13
CA ARG A 63 27.11 -7.09 15.75
C ARG A 63 27.62 -6.00 14.83
N PRO A 64 28.33 -6.34 13.73
CA PRO A 64 28.62 -5.35 12.71
C PRO A 64 27.30 -4.75 12.21
N PRO A 65 27.25 -3.44 11.93
CA PRO A 65 26.04 -2.81 11.43
C PRO A 65 25.59 -3.51 10.15
N SER A 66 24.29 -3.81 10.06
CA SER A 66 23.61 -4.44 8.91
C SER A 66 23.87 -3.73 7.57
N VAL A 67 24.35 -2.48 7.62
CA VAL A 67 24.89 -1.71 6.50
C VAL A 67 26.01 -2.44 5.73
N THR A 68 26.80 -3.28 6.42
CA THR A 68 27.92 -4.03 5.80
C THR A 68 27.48 -5.18 4.91
N LEU A 69 26.21 -5.61 5.00
CA LEU A 69 25.69 -6.77 4.28
C LEU A 69 25.18 -6.45 2.86
N VAL A 70 25.12 -5.18 2.45
CA VAL A 70 24.51 -4.79 1.16
C VAL A 70 25.27 -5.36 -0.04
N ALA A 71 26.60 -5.25 -0.07
CA ALA A 71 27.39 -5.78 -1.18
C ALA A 71 27.37 -7.33 -1.21
N PRO A 72 27.64 -8.05 -0.11
CA PRO A 72 27.51 -9.51 -0.07
C PRO A 72 26.10 -9.99 -0.47
N PHE A 73 25.06 -9.27 -0.06
CA PHE A 73 23.69 -9.60 -0.44
C PHE A 73 23.46 -9.45 -1.96
N LYS A 74 23.97 -8.40 -2.60
CA LYS A 74 23.87 -8.24 -4.05
C LYS A 74 24.62 -9.34 -4.80
N ASP A 75 25.81 -9.70 -4.33
CA ASP A 75 26.60 -10.78 -4.91
C ASP A 75 25.86 -12.11 -4.79
N TRP A 76 25.28 -12.39 -3.62
CA TRP A 76 24.43 -13.56 -3.39
C TRP A 76 23.19 -13.58 -4.29
N VAL A 77 22.51 -12.44 -4.46
CA VAL A 77 21.37 -12.34 -5.39
C VAL A 77 21.80 -12.66 -6.82
N ASP A 78 22.99 -12.23 -7.24
CA ASP A 78 23.48 -12.50 -8.59
C ASP A 78 23.83 -13.99 -8.82
N SER A 79 24.41 -14.64 -7.81
CA SER A 79 24.83 -16.04 -7.88
C SER A 79 23.71 -17.04 -7.66
N ASP A 80 22.86 -16.82 -6.65
CA ASP A 80 21.96 -17.83 -6.09
C ASP A 80 20.52 -17.73 -6.58
N LEU A 81 20.10 -16.61 -7.19
CA LEU A 81 18.72 -16.38 -7.66
C LEU A 81 18.60 -16.52 -9.20
N LYS A 82 19.37 -17.42 -9.81
CA LYS A 82 19.34 -17.67 -11.26
C LYS A 82 18.03 -18.31 -11.74
N ASP A 83 17.38 -19.07 -10.87
CA ASP A 83 16.05 -19.68 -11.01
C ASP A 83 14.90 -18.65 -10.90
N GLU A 84 15.17 -17.46 -10.37
CA GLU A 84 14.17 -16.41 -10.12
C GLU A 84 14.51 -15.10 -10.86
N PRO A 85 14.52 -15.10 -12.21
CA PRO A 85 15.08 -14.00 -13.01
C PRO A 85 14.37 -12.66 -12.80
N GLN A 86 13.05 -12.68 -12.58
CA GLN A 86 12.28 -11.47 -12.29
C GLN A 86 12.68 -10.85 -10.93
N LEU A 87 12.83 -11.68 -9.90
CA LEU A 87 13.20 -11.24 -8.56
C LEU A 87 14.65 -10.72 -8.55
N ARG A 88 15.57 -11.45 -9.19
CA ARG A 88 16.98 -11.04 -9.34
C ARG A 88 17.09 -9.69 -10.04
N THR A 89 16.41 -9.52 -11.18
CA THR A 89 16.41 -8.25 -11.93
C THR A 89 15.88 -7.10 -11.09
N TRP A 90 14.80 -7.32 -10.36
CA TRP A 90 14.23 -6.31 -9.47
C TRP A 90 15.20 -5.92 -8.35
N LEU A 91 15.74 -6.89 -7.61
CA LEU A 91 16.67 -6.65 -6.49
C LEU A 91 17.95 -5.94 -6.93
N LEU A 92 18.56 -6.37 -8.04
CA LEU A 92 19.78 -5.74 -8.57
C LEU A 92 19.52 -4.35 -9.16
N GLY A 93 18.31 -4.09 -9.64
CA GLY A 93 17.88 -2.79 -10.15
C GLY A 93 17.47 -1.78 -9.07
N LEU A 94 17.41 -2.15 -7.79
CA LEU A 94 17.06 -1.23 -6.72
C LEU A 94 18.14 -0.16 -6.51
N PRO A 95 17.74 1.12 -6.30
CA PRO A 95 18.67 2.16 -5.83
C PRO A 95 19.38 1.76 -4.54
N GLU A 96 20.58 2.30 -4.30
CA GLU A 96 21.41 1.92 -3.15
C GLU A 96 20.71 2.13 -1.80
N GLU A 97 19.95 3.21 -1.66
CA GLU A 97 19.18 3.49 -0.44
C GLU A 97 18.07 2.46 -0.22
N ALA A 98 17.39 2.06 -1.29
CA ALA A 98 16.27 1.11 -1.23
C ALA A 98 16.76 -0.31 -0.91
N ILE A 99 17.85 -0.76 -1.54
CA ILE A 99 18.43 -2.08 -1.24
C ILE A 99 19.00 -2.11 0.18
N ARG A 100 19.60 -1.02 0.66
CA ARG A 100 20.08 -0.89 2.05
C ARG A 100 18.92 -1.02 3.03
N ALA A 101 17.82 -0.30 2.82
CA ALA A 101 16.63 -0.40 3.66
C ALA A 101 16.05 -1.83 3.65
N LEU A 102 15.98 -2.47 2.49
CA LEU A 102 15.52 -3.86 2.35
C LEU A 102 16.41 -4.84 3.13
N VAL A 103 17.73 -4.71 3.04
CA VAL A 103 18.68 -5.59 3.74
C VAL A 103 18.58 -5.42 5.26
N ILE A 104 18.39 -4.20 5.75
CA ILE A 104 18.17 -3.95 7.18
C ILE A 104 16.89 -4.66 7.65
N GLN A 105 15.78 -4.48 6.94
CA GLN A 105 14.51 -5.13 7.30
C GLN A 105 14.55 -6.65 7.17
N LEU A 106 15.26 -7.16 6.16
CA LEU A 106 15.45 -8.59 5.95
C LEU A 106 16.30 -9.20 7.07
N ASP A 107 17.36 -8.52 7.49
CA ASP A 107 18.20 -8.95 8.62
C ASP A 107 17.39 -8.97 9.92
N GLU A 108 16.60 -7.93 10.20
CA GLU A 108 15.66 -7.90 11.34
C GLU A 108 14.65 -9.06 11.27
N PHE A 109 14.06 -9.32 10.10
CA PHE A 109 13.14 -10.43 9.90
C PHE A 109 13.80 -11.80 10.13
N CYS A 110 15.02 -12.00 9.63
CA CYS A 110 15.78 -13.23 9.88
C CYS A 110 16.09 -13.40 11.38
N GLN A 111 16.43 -12.31 12.08
CA GLN A 111 16.69 -12.33 13.51
C GLN A 111 15.46 -12.73 14.34
N GLU A 112 14.25 -12.29 13.96
CA GLU A 112 13.01 -12.74 14.60
C GLU A 112 12.82 -14.27 14.50
N LEU A 113 13.39 -14.89 13.47
CA LEU A 113 13.37 -16.34 13.25
C LEU A 113 14.62 -17.05 13.80
N SER A 114 15.48 -16.35 14.54
CA SER A 114 16.77 -16.85 15.01
C SER A 114 17.70 -17.33 13.89
N ILE A 115 17.61 -16.67 12.72
CA ILE A 115 18.46 -16.88 11.54
C ILE A 115 19.36 -15.65 11.38
N GLU A 116 20.65 -15.85 11.10
CA GLU A 116 21.51 -14.73 10.70
C GLU A 116 21.61 -14.64 9.18
N LEU A 117 21.24 -13.48 8.62
CA LEU A 117 21.33 -13.25 7.17
C LEU A 117 22.79 -13.37 6.68
N ALA A 118 23.74 -12.96 7.52
CA ALA A 118 25.18 -13.07 7.26
C ALA A 118 25.61 -14.51 6.93
N TRP A 119 25.06 -15.54 7.61
CA TRP A 119 25.43 -16.93 7.35
C TRP A 119 25.04 -17.39 5.95
N LEU A 120 23.94 -16.85 5.40
CA LEU A 120 23.50 -17.15 4.05
C LEU A 120 24.39 -16.46 3.01
N VAL A 121 24.64 -15.16 3.16
CA VAL A 121 25.39 -14.37 2.15
C VAL A 121 26.90 -14.62 2.18
N SER A 122 27.47 -14.97 3.33
CA SER A 122 28.89 -15.32 3.47
C SER A 122 29.19 -16.76 3.08
N GLY A 123 28.16 -17.60 2.89
CA GLY A 123 28.31 -19.01 2.55
C GLY A 123 28.63 -19.93 3.74
N ASP A 124 28.47 -19.46 4.98
CA ASP A 124 28.70 -20.27 6.19
C ASP A 124 27.77 -21.49 6.25
N LEU A 125 26.55 -21.35 5.69
CA LEU A 125 25.58 -22.44 5.59
C LEU A 125 25.96 -23.53 4.56
N ASN A 126 27.08 -23.41 3.84
CA ASN A 126 27.53 -24.42 2.89
C ASN A 126 27.89 -25.76 3.55
N VAL A 127 28.15 -25.75 4.86
CA VAL A 127 28.42 -26.97 5.64
C VAL A 127 27.18 -27.87 5.74
N GLU A 128 25.98 -27.29 5.73
CA GLU A 128 24.72 -28.02 5.85
C GLU A 128 23.72 -27.61 4.75
N PRO A 129 23.74 -28.30 3.58
CA PRO A 129 22.96 -27.91 2.41
C PRO A 129 21.43 -27.89 2.64
N SER A 130 20.91 -28.77 3.49
CA SER A 130 19.49 -28.80 3.86
C SER A 130 19.08 -27.50 4.58
N THR A 131 19.87 -27.07 5.56
CA THR A 131 19.63 -25.82 6.30
C THR A 131 19.79 -24.61 5.38
N ARG A 132 20.82 -24.58 4.53
CA ARG A 132 20.99 -23.53 3.52
C ARG A 132 19.76 -23.41 2.62
N ALA A 133 19.21 -24.52 2.14
CA ALA A 133 18.05 -24.52 1.26
C ALA A 133 16.81 -23.91 1.94
N VAL A 134 16.55 -24.28 3.20
CA VAL A 134 15.43 -23.72 3.97
C VAL A 134 15.62 -22.23 4.24
N VAL A 135 16.80 -21.81 4.69
CA VAL A 135 17.09 -20.39 4.95
C VAL A 135 16.99 -19.56 3.66
N ARG A 136 17.51 -20.09 2.54
CA ARG A 136 17.35 -19.48 1.22
C ARG A 136 15.87 -19.30 0.87
N ASP A 137 15.05 -20.34 1.04
CA ASP A 137 13.63 -20.29 0.71
C ASP A 137 12.88 -19.23 1.53
N VAL A 138 13.19 -19.11 2.82
CA VAL A 138 12.65 -18.06 3.71
C VAL A 138 13.00 -16.66 3.19
N VAL A 139 14.28 -16.41 2.90
CA VAL A 139 14.75 -15.11 2.40
C VAL A 139 14.14 -14.77 1.03
N VAL A 140 14.15 -15.73 0.10
CA VAL A 140 13.56 -15.57 -1.23
C VAL A 140 12.06 -15.28 -1.13
N THR A 141 11.34 -16.00 -0.26
CA THR A 141 9.91 -15.80 -0.03
C THR A 141 9.62 -14.40 0.49
N TYR A 142 10.40 -13.91 1.47
CA TYR A 142 10.28 -12.54 1.96
C TYR A 142 10.47 -11.51 0.82
N CYS A 143 11.54 -11.64 0.04
CA CYS A 143 11.79 -10.73 -1.09
C CYS A 143 10.67 -10.78 -2.15
N LYS A 144 10.10 -11.96 -2.43
CA LYS A 144 8.93 -12.11 -3.31
C LYS A 144 7.70 -11.39 -2.77
N MET A 145 7.46 -11.44 -1.46
CA MET A 145 6.35 -10.70 -0.84
C MET A 145 6.53 -9.18 -1.00
N CYS A 146 7.75 -8.67 -0.78
CA CYS A 146 8.06 -7.26 -1.02
C CYS A 146 7.82 -6.86 -2.49
N LEU A 147 8.29 -7.67 -3.44
CA LEU A 147 8.05 -7.44 -4.87
C LEU A 147 6.56 -7.39 -5.20
N LYS A 148 5.77 -8.36 -4.70
CA LYS A 148 4.31 -8.38 -4.91
C LYS A 148 3.63 -7.17 -4.29
N ALA A 149 4.06 -6.73 -3.11
CA ALA A 149 3.53 -5.54 -2.46
C ALA A 149 3.76 -4.27 -3.29
N VAL A 150 4.95 -4.12 -3.89
CA VAL A 150 5.24 -3.01 -4.80
C VAL A 150 4.39 -3.11 -6.08
N GLN A 151 4.23 -4.31 -6.63
CA GLN A 151 3.44 -4.53 -7.85
C GLN A 151 1.94 -4.25 -7.66
N ILE A 152 1.38 -4.57 -6.49
CA ILE A 152 -0.06 -4.38 -6.22
C ILE A 152 -0.38 -2.95 -5.75
N GLN A 153 0.61 -2.17 -5.30
CA GLN A 153 0.41 -0.83 -4.77
C GLN A 153 -0.39 0.09 -5.72
N PRO A 154 -0.11 0.16 -7.04
CA PRO A 154 -0.90 0.99 -7.95
C PRO A 154 -2.38 0.59 -7.96
N ASP A 155 -2.67 -0.72 -7.91
CA ASP A 155 -4.05 -1.21 -7.88
C ASP A 155 -4.75 -0.93 -6.55
N VAL A 156 -4.04 -1.04 -5.41
CA VAL A 156 -4.56 -0.64 -4.09
C VAL A 156 -4.86 0.85 -4.05
N SER A 157 -3.96 1.67 -4.59
CA SER A 157 -4.15 3.13 -4.64
C SER A 157 -5.33 3.52 -5.54
N ALA A 158 -5.46 2.89 -6.71
CA ALA A 158 -6.61 3.07 -7.59
C ALA A 158 -7.92 2.63 -6.92
N PHE A 159 -7.89 1.51 -6.18
CA PHE A 159 -9.06 1.05 -5.43
C PHE A 159 -9.47 2.02 -4.32
N ARG A 160 -8.52 2.68 -3.65
CA ARG A 160 -8.83 3.72 -2.66
C ARG A 160 -9.53 4.91 -3.29
N VAL A 161 -9.01 5.42 -4.41
CA VAL A 161 -9.65 6.52 -5.17
C VAL A 161 -11.06 6.11 -5.60
N TYR A 162 -11.24 4.87 -6.04
CA TYR A 162 -12.54 4.31 -6.36
C TYR A 162 -13.50 4.34 -5.16
N GLN A 163 -13.05 3.89 -3.98
CA GLN A 163 -13.86 3.94 -2.74
C GLN A 163 -14.24 5.36 -2.35
N ASP A 164 -13.29 6.30 -2.41
CA ASP A 164 -13.55 7.71 -2.08
C ASP A 164 -14.60 8.32 -3.01
N ILE A 165 -14.56 7.97 -4.30
CA ILE A 165 -15.56 8.41 -5.28
C ILE A 165 -16.91 7.78 -5.00
N LEU A 166 -16.98 6.47 -4.73
CA LEU A 166 -18.24 5.82 -4.36
C LEU A 166 -18.87 6.48 -3.13
N ALA A 167 -18.07 6.79 -2.11
CA ALA A 167 -18.55 7.49 -0.92
C ALA A 167 -19.04 8.92 -1.24
N GLY A 168 -18.41 9.62 -2.19
CA GLY A 168 -18.89 10.91 -2.70
C GLY A 168 -20.18 10.79 -3.52
N LEU A 169 -20.36 9.69 -4.26
CA LEU A 169 -21.58 9.39 -5.02
C LEU A 169 -22.76 9.11 -4.10
N GLU A 170 -22.58 8.35 -3.03
CA GLU A 170 -23.62 8.07 -2.03
C GLU A 170 -24.11 9.36 -1.36
N ARG A 171 -23.18 10.29 -1.07
CA ARG A 171 -23.48 11.64 -0.54
C ARG A 171 -24.11 12.59 -1.58
N GLY A 172 -24.03 12.26 -2.87
CA GLY A 172 -24.55 13.08 -3.96
C GLY A 172 -23.62 14.21 -4.42
N GLU A 173 -22.39 14.26 -3.91
CA GLU A 173 -21.39 15.31 -4.23
C GLU A 173 -20.87 15.20 -5.67
N ARG A 174 -20.90 14.00 -6.26
CA ARG A 174 -20.33 13.70 -7.60
C ARG A 174 -21.36 13.19 -8.61
N GLN A 175 -22.60 13.70 -8.54
CA GLN A 175 -23.69 13.27 -9.44
C GLN A 175 -23.36 13.29 -10.94
N PRO A 176 -22.71 14.34 -11.50
CA PRO A 176 -22.38 14.37 -12.92
C PRO A 176 -21.45 13.22 -13.34
N LEU A 177 -20.43 12.92 -12.53
CA LEU A 177 -19.51 11.82 -12.78
C LEU A 177 -20.24 10.46 -12.75
N ALA A 178 -21.17 10.26 -11.80
CA ALA A 178 -21.97 9.03 -11.77
C ALA A 178 -22.76 8.83 -13.06
N GLN A 179 -23.40 9.89 -13.56
CA GLN A 179 -24.23 9.82 -14.76
C GLN A 179 -23.38 9.53 -16.01
N GLN A 180 -22.24 10.21 -16.14
CA GLN A 180 -21.30 9.98 -17.24
C GLN A 180 -20.73 8.56 -17.20
N LEU A 181 -20.34 8.08 -16.03
CA LEU A 181 -19.85 6.72 -15.86
C LEU A 181 -20.92 5.69 -16.19
N LEU A 182 -22.15 5.84 -15.69
CA LEU A 182 -23.25 4.94 -16.03
C LEU A 182 -23.60 4.94 -17.52
N ALA A 183 -23.49 6.08 -18.20
CA ALA A 183 -23.64 6.15 -19.65
C ALA A 183 -22.57 5.29 -20.34
N LYS A 184 -21.29 5.51 -20.00
CA LYS A 184 -20.16 4.76 -20.56
C LYS A 184 -20.20 3.26 -20.25
N LEU A 185 -20.62 2.88 -19.04
CA LEU A 185 -20.77 1.48 -18.65
C LEU A 185 -21.87 0.80 -19.48
N ARG A 186 -22.97 1.50 -19.79
CA ARG A 186 -24.05 0.97 -20.65
C ARG A 186 -23.61 0.88 -22.12
N GLU A 187 -22.91 1.89 -22.64
CA GLU A 187 -22.33 1.86 -24.00
C GLU A 187 -21.41 0.64 -24.22
N ASN A 188 -20.73 0.20 -23.15
CA ASN A 188 -19.83 -0.95 -23.18
C ASN A 188 -20.49 -2.27 -22.71
N ASN A 189 -21.81 -2.31 -22.56
CA ASN A 189 -22.58 -3.48 -22.11
C ASN A 189 -22.14 -4.04 -20.74
N LEU A 190 -21.61 -3.20 -19.86
CA LEU A 190 -21.23 -3.60 -18.49
C LEU A 190 -22.35 -3.37 -17.48
N ALA A 191 -23.24 -2.41 -17.76
CA ALA A 191 -24.39 -2.07 -16.93
C ALA A 191 -25.70 -2.33 -17.68
N GLU A 192 -26.70 -2.81 -16.95
CA GLU A 192 -28.06 -3.01 -17.46
C GLU A 192 -28.80 -1.67 -17.55
N PRO A 193 -29.81 -1.55 -18.44
CA PRO A 193 -30.62 -0.35 -18.52
C PRO A 193 -31.38 -0.11 -17.21
N PRO A 194 -31.55 1.16 -16.78
CA PRO A 194 -32.26 1.47 -15.55
C PRO A 194 -33.72 1.03 -15.63
N PRO A 195 -34.29 0.49 -14.55
CA PRO A 195 -35.68 0.06 -14.55
C PRO A 195 -36.60 1.29 -14.65
N PRO A 196 -37.77 1.18 -15.29
CA PRO A 196 -38.62 2.33 -15.62
C PRO A 196 -39.15 3.07 -14.38
N ASN A 197 -39.30 2.37 -13.25
CA ASN A 197 -39.70 2.95 -11.97
C ASN A 197 -38.61 3.85 -11.35
N LEU A 198 -37.35 3.74 -11.78
CA LEU A 198 -36.25 4.56 -11.25
C LEU A 198 -36.44 6.06 -11.56
N VAL A 199 -37.16 6.38 -12.64
CA VAL A 199 -37.49 7.77 -13.02
C VAL A 199 -38.36 8.43 -11.95
N LEU A 200 -39.26 7.65 -11.33
CA LEU A 200 -40.17 8.11 -10.28
C LEU A 200 -39.58 7.95 -8.87
N ALA A 201 -38.45 7.26 -8.73
CA ALA A 201 -37.81 7.01 -7.44
C ALA A 201 -37.22 8.29 -6.82
N THR A 202 -37.01 8.29 -5.50
CA THR A 202 -36.43 9.46 -4.82
C THR A 202 -34.96 9.67 -5.21
N ALA A 203 -34.42 10.87 -5.01
CA ALA A 203 -33.00 11.13 -5.32
C ALA A 203 -32.02 10.21 -4.58
N PRO A 204 -32.21 9.88 -3.28
CA PRO A 204 -31.44 8.85 -2.59
C PRO A 204 -31.52 7.47 -3.25
N ASP A 205 -32.71 7.03 -3.68
CA ASP A 205 -32.88 5.72 -4.32
C ASP A 205 -32.15 5.64 -5.66
N ARG A 206 -32.22 6.71 -6.46
CA ARG A 206 -31.46 6.83 -7.72
C ARG A 206 -29.95 6.78 -7.49
N ARG A 207 -29.46 7.40 -6.41
CA ARG A 207 -28.04 7.35 -6.02
C ARG A 207 -27.62 5.95 -5.63
N ARG A 208 -28.43 5.28 -4.80
CA ARG A 208 -28.16 3.92 -4.37
C ARG A 208 -28.09 2.97 -5.56
N TYR A 209 -29.08 3.05 -6.47
CA TYR A 209 -29.08 2.29 -7.71
C TYR A 209 -27.80 2.54 -8.52
N ALA A 210 -27.41 3.80 -8.73
CA ALA A 210 -26.20 4.13 -9.48
C ALA A 210 -24.94 3.47 -8.88
N VAL A 211 -24.79 3.56 -7.56
CA VAL A 211 -23.64 2.97 -6.85
C VAL A 211 -23.65 1.44 -6.92
N GLU A 212 -24.82 0.81 -6.76
CA GLU A 212 -24.98 -0.64 -6.88
C GLU A 212 -24.62 -1.12 -8.31
N THR A 213 -25.16 -0.46 -9.35
CA THR A 213 -24.83 -0.79 -10.74
C THR A 213 -23.34 -0.59 -11.06
N ILE A 214 -22.70 0.46 -10.53
CA ILE A 214 -21.25 0.66 -10.70
C ILE A 214 -20.46 -0.47 -10.02
N ARG A 215 -20.86 -0.90 -8.81
CA ARG A 215 -20.21 -2.01 -8.09
C ARG A 215 -20.37 -3.33 -8.86
N GLU A 216 -21.56 -3.62 -9.38
CA GLU A 216 -21.81 -4.82 -10.19
C GLU A 216 -21.02 -4.81 -11.50
N ALA A 217 -20.93 -3.66 -12.18
CA ALA A 217 -20.10 -3.53 -13.37
C ALA A 217 -18.62 -3.80 -13.07
N ALA A 218 -18.13 -3.33 -11.92
CA ALA A 218 -16.75 -3.55 -11.49
C ALA A 218 -16.42 -5.01 -11.16
N THR A 219 -17.40 -5.82 -10.72
CA THR A 219 -17.21 -7.25 -10.46
C THR A 219 -17.37 -8.10 -11.72
N ARG A 220 -18.17 -7.67 -12.70
CA ARG A 220 -18.45 -8.40 -13.94
C ARG A 220 -17.25 -8.46 -14.90
N ASP A 221 -16.60 -7.33 -15.17
CA ASP A 221 -15.40 -7.27 -16.01
C ASP A 221 -14.46 -6.16 -15.51
N ARG A 222 -13.56 -6.53 -14.59
CA ARG A 222 -12.67 -5.58 -13.91
C ARG A 222 -11.74 -4.84 -14.88
N THR A 223 -11.30 -5.51 -15.95
CA THR A 223 -10.34 -4.94 -16.91
C THR A 223 -11.01 -3.84 -17.75
N LYS A 224 -12.19 -4.13 -18.32
CA LYS A 224 -12.94 -3.11 -19.07
C LYS A 224 -13.44 -1.99 -18.18
N PHE A 225 -13.93 -2.33 -16.98
CA PHE A 225 -14.35 -1.33 -15.99
C PHE A 225 -13.21 -0.36 -15.68
N LYS A 226 -11.99 -0.86 -15.40
CA LYS A 226 -10.82 -0.03 -15.11
C LYS A 226 -10.48 0.92 -16.26
N ALA A 227 -10.55 0.45 -17.51
CA ALA A 227 -10.30 1.29 -18.69
C ALA A 227 -11.32 2.43 -18.81
N ILE A 228 -12.62 2.12 -18.71
CA ILE A 228 -13.70 3.12 -18.77
C ILE A 228 -13.60 4.10 -17.61
N TRP A 229 -13.31 3.61 -16.41
CA TRP A 229 -13.13 4.44 -15.23
C TRP A 229 -11.99 5.46 -15.41
N GLN A 230 -10.84 5.02 -15.92
CA GLN A 230 -9.72 5.91 -16.22
C GLN A 230 -10.05 6.93 -17.30
N GLU A 231 -10.79 6.55 -18.33
CA GLU A 231 -11.27 7.47 -19.37
C GLU A 231 -12.15 8.58 -18.77
N VAL A 232 -13.15 8.21 -17.96
CA VAL A 232 -14.07 9.17 -17.33
C VAL A 232 -13.33 10.12 -16.38
N LEU A 233 -12.40 9.61 -15.56
CA LEU A 233 -11.59 10.46 -14.69
C LEU A 233 -10.71 11.44 -15.46
N THR A 234 -10.16 11.01 -16.61
CA THR A 234 -9.34 11.88 -17.45
C THR A 234 -10.19 12.98 -18.10
N GLN A 235 -11.42 12.65 -18.53
CA GLN A 235 -12.37 13.62 -19.06
C GLN A 235 -12.82 14.64 -18.00
N GLU A 236 -13.10 14.20 -16.77
CA GLU A 236 -13.46 15.09 -15.66
C GLU A 236 -12.31 16.05 -15.33
N ALA A 237 -11.07 15.56 -15.27
CA ALA A 237 -9.89 16.39 -15.02
C ALA A 237 -9.69 17.44 -16.13
N ALA A 238 -9.88 17.06 -17.40
CA ALA A 238 -9.79 17.99 -18.53
C ALA A 238 -10.89 19.06 -18.49
N ALA A 239 -12.13 18.70 -18.13
CA ALA A 239 -13.24 19.64 -17.98
C ALA A 239 -13.03 20.61 -16.80
N ALA A 240 -12.41 20.17 -15.70
CA ALA A 240 -12.07 21.05 -14.59
C ALA A 240 -10.98 22.08 -14.97
N GLN A 241 -10.01 21.70 -15.81
CA GLN A 241 -8.95 22.60 -16.27
C GLN A 241 -9.47 23.68 -17.21
N SER A 242 -10.38 23.35 -18.15
CA SER A 242 -10.94 24.33 -19.07
C SER A 242 -11.79 25.39 -18.36
N ASN A 243 -12.53 25.00 -17.32
CA ASN A 243 -13.32 25.93 -16.52
C ASN A 243 -12.46 26.94 -15.75
N ASN A 244 -11.30 26.51 -15.23
CA ASN A 244 -10.38 27.41 -14.53
C ASN A 244 -9.67 28.40 -15.49
N ALA A 245 -9.36 27.99 -16.72
CA ALA A 245 -8.72 28.86 -17.71
C ALA A 245 -9.62 30.04 -18.11
N ASN A 246 -10.92 29.81 -18.29
CA ASN A 246 -11.87 30.86 -18.66
C ASN A 246 -12.16 31.84 -17.50
N ALA A 247 -12.07 31.39 -16.25
CA ALA A 247 -12.21 32.25 -15.09
C ALA A 247 -11.07 33.29 -14.99
N ALA A 248 -9.84 32.91 -15.39
CA ALA A 248 -8.68 33.79 -15.33
C ALA A 248 -8.69 34.91 -16.41
N THR A 249 -9.36 34.69 -17.54
CA THR A 249 -9.43 35.69 -18.63
C THR A 249 -10.51 36.76 -18.39
N SER A 250 -11.38 36.56 -17.39
CA SER A 250 -12.36 37.53 -16.95
C SER A 250 -11.72 38.57 -16.03
N THR A 251 -10.67 39.25 -16.50
CA THR A 251 -10.10 40.39 -15.78
C THR A 251 -11.13 41.53 -15.84
N PRO A 252 -11.58 42.08 -14.69
CA PRO A 252 -12.56 43.15 -14.70
C PRO A 252 -11.98 44.35 -15.45
N SER A 253 -12.68 44.78 -16.50
CA SER A 253 -12.34 46.02 -17.20
C SER A 253 -12.32 47.17 -16.19
N PRO A 254 -11.30 48.05 -16.22
CA PRO A 254 -11.20 49.14 -15.27
C PRO A 254 -12.42 50.04 -15.42
N THR A 255 -13.27 50.08 -14.40
CA THR A 255 -14.38 51.02 -14.30
C THR A 255 -13.81 52.43 -14.29
N THR A 256 -13.92 53.14 -15.41
CA THR A 256 -13.61 54.56 -15.48
C THR A 256 -14.65 55.33 -14.66
N THR A 257 -14.27 55.71 -13.45
CA THR A 257 -15.00 56.68 -12.63
C THR A 257 -14.90 58.04 -13.31
N SER A 258 -15.96 58.43 -14.01
CA SER A 258 -16.15 59.78 -14.55
C SER A 258 -16.65 60.68 -13.43
N THR A 259 -15.76 61.49 -12.86
CA THR A 259 -16.13 62.55 -11.91
C THR A 259 -16.50 63.80 -12.71
N ALA A 260 -17.72 64.31 -12.46
CA ALA A 260 -18.21 65.58 -12.96
C ALA A 260 -17.63 66.76 -12.18
#